data_AF-A0A7S7QQT0-F1
#
_entry.id   AF-A0A7S7QQT0-F1
#
_cell.length_a   1.000
_cell.length_b   1.000
_cell.length_c   1.000
_cell.angle_alpha   90.00
_cell.angle_beta   90.00
_cell.angle_gamma   90.00
#
_symmetry.space_group_name_H-M   'P 1'
#
loop_
_entity.id
_entity.type
_entity.pdbx_description
1 polymer ?
#
loop_
_entity_poly.entity_id
_entity_poly.type
_entity_poly.pdbx_seq_one_letter_code
_entity_poly.pdbx_strand_id
1 'polypeptide(L)'
;MRQLSLTLSLAFFLTAPALSVAADDTKPGQPGSAVAANRVACSLQPKAEEPADPSSTSAIPRAEKFIAREHFKEDIASSASVKISWLGATFAQRFTNKVEDDIGGASLQTYVLSTASSDKEILARLGASHESRLADVWCALTRQPNGNSGPLEINAKPNVFYVRDLAGELGAVDVLWGGVGWEIGASPVSDKPRWPAGTRVFSR
;
A
#
# COMPACT_ATOMS: atom_id res chain seq x y z
N MET A 1 42.28 -59.63 22.73
CA MET A 1 41.36 -60.59 23.40
C MET A 1 39.96 -60.03 23.32
N ARG A 2 39.04 -60.82 22.76
CA ARG A 2 37.61 -60.53 22.58
C ARG A 2 36.89 -60.55 23.93
N GLN A 3 35.96 -59.64 24.14
CA GLN A 3 34.75 -59.93 24.93
C GLN A 3 33.52 -59.37 24.22
N LEU A 4 32.70 -60.32 23.74
CA LEU A 4 31.26 -60.18 23.53
C LEU A 4 30.57 -60.35 24.88
N SER A 5 29.46 -59.64 25.12
CA SER A 5 28.24 -60.11 25.81
C SER A 5 27.19 -58.98 25.78
N LEU A 6 26.12 -59.11 24.98
CA LEU A 6 24.79 -59.64 25.32
C LEU A 6 23.83 -58.58 25.93
N THR A 7 23.02 -58.02 25.03
CA THR A 7 21.58 -57.68 25.11
C THR A 7 20.85 -57.72 26.46
N LEU A 8 20.17 -56.62 26.79
CA LEU A 8 18.87 -56.67 27.48
C LEU A 8 17.91 -55.63 26.88
N SER A 9 16.83 -56.14 26.30
CA SER A 9 15.73 -55.39 25.68
C SER A 9 14.83 -54.77 26.75
N LEU A 10 14.41 -53.51 26.57
CA LEU A 10 13.25 -52.97 27.26
C LEU A 10 12.34 -52.26 26.26
N ALA A 11 11.26 -52.94 25.90
CA ALA A 11 10.18 -52.42 25.09
C ALA A 11 9.25 -51.58 25.97
N PHE A 12 9.10 -50.29 25.64
CA PHE A 12 8.00 -49.47 26.16
C PHE A 12 6.91 -49.41 25.10
N PHE A 13 5.85 -50.19 25.31
CA PHE A 13 4.57 -49.99 24.65
C PHE A 13 3.82 -48.87 25.36
N LEU A 14 3.65 -47.73 24.69
CA LEU A 14 2.67 -46.72 25.04
C LEU A 14 1.71 -46.57 23.87
N THR A 15 0.52 -47.12 24.05
CA THR A 15 -0.62 -47.02 23.14
C THR A 15 -1.54 -45.86 23.55
N ALA A 16 -1.99 -45.13 22.53
CA ALA A 16 -3.28 -44.43 22.35
C ALA A 16 -3.16 -42.91 22.13
N PRO A 17 -4.11 -42.26 21.41
CA PRO A 17 -5.10 -42.77 20.46
C PRO A 17 -4.93 -42.19 19.04
N ALA A 18 -5.49 -42.88 18.05
CA ALA A 18 -5.65 -42.37 16.70
C ALA A 18 -6.69 -41.24 16.67
N LEU A 19 -6.25 -40.03 16.37
CA LEU A 19 -7.11 -38.98 15.85
C LEU A 19 -6.98 -38.98 14.33
N SER A 20 -7.98 -39.57 13.69
CA SER A 20 -8.23 -39.43 12.26
C SER A 20 -8.72 -38.00 12.02
N VAL A 21 -7.84 -37.13 11.54
CA VAL A 21 -8.24 -35.86 10.93
C VAL A 21 -8.26 -36.11 9.43
N ALA A 22 -9.47 -36.06 8.87
CA ALA A 22 -9.73 -36.15 7.46
C ALA A 22 -8.81 -35.18 6.70
N ALA A 23 -8.18 -35.69 5.65
CA ALA A 23 -7.54 -34.86 4.64
C ALA A 23 -8.62 -33.93 4.05
N ASP A 24 -8.57 -32.66 4.42
CA ASP A 24 -9.26 -31.62 3.69
C ASP A 24 -8.45 -31.38 2.41
N ASP A 25 -9.03 -31.79 1.28
CA ASP A 25 -8.53 -31.53 -0.07
C ASP A 25 -8.60 -30.02 -0.36
N THR A 26 -7.78 -29.23 0.35
CA THR A 26 -7.48 -27.88 -0.09
C THR A 26 -6.46 -27.97 -1.20
N LYS A 27 -6.97 -28.00 -2.43
CA LYS A 27 -6.25 -27.71 -3.67
C LYS A 27 -5.13 -26.69 -3.40
N PRO A 28 -3.85 -26.98 -3.76
CA PRO A 28 -2.76 -26.05 -3.53
C PRO A 28 -3.11 -24.72 -4.20
N GLY A 29 -3.26 -23.68 -3.37
CA GLY A 29 -3.51 -22.32 -3.81
C GLY A 29 -2.42 -21.92 -4.81
N GLN A 30 -2.87 -21.42 -5.96
CA GLN A 30 -2.00 -20.98 -7.04
C GLN A 30 -0.94 -20.00 -6.51
N PRO A 31 0.36 -20.23 -6.78
CA PRO A 31 1.41 -19.34 -6.29
C PRO A 31 1.19 -17.93 -6.86
N GLY A 32 0.96 -16.95 -5.98
CA GLY A 32 0.83 -15.54 -6.36
C GLY A 32 -0.57 -14.91 -6.23
N SER A 33 -1.46 -15.42 -5.38
CA SER A 33 -2.74 -14.74 -5.13
C SER A 33 -2.52 -13.39 -4.42
N ALA A 34 -3.01 -12.30 -5.02
CA ALA A 34 -3.14 -11.00 -4.39
C ALA A 34 -4.60 -10.88 -3.91
N VAL A 35 -4.84 -10.98 -2.60
CA VAL A 35 -6.18 -10.98 -2.05
C VAL A 35 -6.64 -9.54 -1.87
N ALA A 36 -7.80 -9.19 -2.44
CA ALA A 36 -8.45 -7.91 -2.18
C ALA A 36 -8.87 -7.87 -0.70
N ALA A 37 -8.26 -6.99 0.07
CA ALA A 37 -8.39 -6.98 1.53
C ALA A 37 -9.41 -5.95 2.02
N ASN A 38 -9.45 -4.74 1.43
CA ASN A 38 -10.26 -3.61 1.89
C ASN A 38 -10.46 -2.54 0.80
N ARG A 39 -11.46 -1.66 1.00
CA ARG A 39 -11.67 -0.43 0.20
C ARG A 39 -11.37 0.82 1.02
N VAL A 40 -10.59 1.73 0.45
CA VAL A 40 -10.38 3.08 1.00
C VAL A 40 -11.22 4.05 0.19
N ALA A 41 -12.22 4.68 0.82
CA ALA A 41 -12.94 5.78 0.21
C ALA A 41 -12.17 7.08 0.41
N CYS A 42 -11.80 7.70 -0.72
CA CYS A 42 -11.06 8.94 -0.80
C CYS A 42 -11.92 10.00 -1.45
N SER A 43 -12.57 10.83 -0.65
CA SER A 43 -13.20 12.06 -1.13
C SER A 43 -12.44 13.22 -0.50
N LEU A 44 -11.65 13.93 -1.29
CA LEU A 44 -11.27 15.30 -0.94
C LEU A 44 -12.53 16.12 -1.23
N GLN A 45 -13.40 16.31 -0.23
CA GLN A 45 -14.48 17.27 -0.40
C GLN A 45 -13.93 18.67 -0.11
N PRO A 46 -14.35 19.69 -0.88
CA PRO A 46 -14.12 21.08 -0.50
C PRO A 46 -14.59 21.30 0.93
N LYS A 47 -13.80 22.04 1.70
CA LYS A 47 -14.22 22.52 3.03
C LYS A 47 -15.56 23.23 2.84
N ALA A 48 -16.60 22.79 3.56
CA ALA A 48 -17.92 23.41 3.49
C ALA A 48 -17.77 24.93 3.70
N GLU A 49 -18.02 25.68 2.63
CA GLU A 49 -18.00 27.14 2.66
C GLU A 49 -19.20 27.58 3.52
N GLU A 50 -18.92 28.41 4.52
CA GLU A 50 -19.93 29.04 5.38
C GLU A 50 -20.97 29.76 4.50
N PRO A 51 -22.28 29.71 4.80
CA PRO A 51 -23.30 30.20 3.87
C PRO A 51 -23.13 31.71 3.63
N ALA A 52 -22.58 32.07 2.48
CA ALA A 52 -22.56 33.44 2.01
C ALA A 52 -23.95 33.80 1.44
N ASP A 53 -24.43 34.99 1.80
CA ASP A 53 -25.69 35.61 1.36
C ASP A 53 -25.92 35.47 -0.16
N PRO A 54 -27.17 35.24 -0.63
CA PRO A 54 -27.43 34.97 -2.03
C PRO A 54 -27.39 36.26 -2.85
N SER A 55 -26.22 36.60 -3.38
CA SER A 55 -26.11 37.52 -4.51
C SER A 55 -25.69 36.78 -5.77
N SER A 56 -26.61 36.78 -6.74
CA SER A 56 -26.56 36.09 -8.02
C SER A 56 -25.26 36.33 -8.80
N THR A 57 -24.40 35.31 -8.81
CA THR A 57 -23.57 34.94 -9.95
C THR A 57 -23.42 33.44 -9.88
N SER A 58 -23.92 32.70 -10.88
CA SER A 58 -23.64 31.27 -11.00
C SER A 58 -22.13 31.10 -11.14
N ALA A 59 -21.44 30.83 -10.03
CA ALA A 59 -20.07 30.38 -10.07
C ALA A 59 -20.10 29.01 -10.73
N ILE A 60 -19.58 28.93 -11.97
CA ILE A 60 -19.24 27.65 -12.58
C ILE A 60 -18.34 26.94 -11.55
N PRO A 61 -18.67 25.72 -11.08
CA PRO A 61 -17.85 25.03 -10.11
C PRO A 61 -16.45 24.90 -10.70
N ARG A 62 -15.48 25.62 -10.13
CA ARG A 62 -14.09 25.41 -10.48
C ARG A 62 -13.73 24.06 -9.89
N ALA A 63 -13.43 23.08 -10.73
CA ALA A 63 -12.84 21.84 -10.24
C ALA A 63 -11.61 22.22 -9.42
N GLU A 64 -11.62 21.89 -8.13
CA GLU A 64 -10.45 22.07 -7.28
C GLU A 64 -9.30 21.27 -7.89
N LYS A 65 -8.07 21.75 -7.72
CA LYS A 65 -6.89 21.08 -8.28
C LYS A 65 -6.06 20.55 -7.12
N PHE A 66 -5.67 19.29 -7.22
CA PHE A 66 -4.68 18.73 -6.32
C PHE A 66 -3.28 19.12 -6.80
N ILE A 67 -2.57 19.91 -6.00
CA ILE A 67 -1.22 20.39 -6.32
C ILE A 67 -0.22 19.63 -5.44
N ALA A 68 0.52 18.68 -6.02
CA ALA A 68 1.33 17.74 -5.24
C ALA A 68 2.34 18.42 -4.31
N ARG A 69 3.06 19.44 -4.78
CA ARG A 69 4.03 20.21 -3.97
C ARG A 69 3.42 20.91 -2.77
N GLU A 70 2.10 21.08 -2.69
CA GLU A 70 1.45 21.69 -1.51
C GLU A 70 1.28 20.70 -0.37
N HIS A 71 1.19 19.40 -0.71
CA HIS A 71 0.92 18.29 0.20
C HIS A 71 2.17 17.48 0.55
N PHE A 72 2.97 17.11 -0.45
CA PHE A 72 4.16 16.28 -0.26
C PHE A 72 5.38 17.14 0.07
N LYS A 73 5.58 17.39 1.36
CA LYS A 73 6.72 18.12 1.93
C LYS A 73 7.17 17.41 3.19
N GLU A 74 8.47 17.39 3.42
CA GLU A 74 9.02 16.91 4.69
C GLU A 74 8.58 17.85 5.83
N ASP A 75 7.82 17.30 6.78
CA ASP A 75 7.37 17.97 8.00
C ASP A 75 7.00 16.90 9.03
N ILE A 76 7.68 16.90 10.16
CA ILE A 76 7.46 15.95 11.27
C ILE A 76 6.92 16.65 12.52
N ALA A 77 6.57 17.94 12.43
CA ALA A 77 5.99 18.66 13.54
C ALA A 77 4.71 17.98 14.03
N SER A 78 4.39 18.13 15.31
CA SER A 78 3.13 17.61 15.86
C SER A 78 1.89 18.24 15.24
N SER A 79 2.04 19.40 14.59
CA SER A 79 0.99 20.11 13.86
C SER A 79 0.91 19.76 12.36
N ALA A 80 1.82 18.92 11.85
CA ALA A 80 1.82 18.53 10.45
C ALA A 80 0.54 17.77 10.09
N SER A 81 -0.07 18.07 8.93
CA SER A 81 -1.29 17.36 8.49
C SER A 81 -1.03 15.87 8.24
N VAL A 82 0.17 15.54 7.77
CA VAL A 82 0.74 14.19 7.67
C VAL A 82 2.21 14.33 8.03
N LYS A 83 2.72 13.48 8.92
CA LYS A 83 4.15 13.47 9.23
C LYS A 83 4.92 12.81 8.10
N ILE A 84 5.73 13.57 7.38
CA ILE A 84 6.61 13.05 6.33
C ILE A 84 8.04 13.29 6.79
N SER A 85 8.76 12.21 7.06
CA SER A 85 10.14 12.26 7.54
C SER A 85 11.16 12.23 6.42
N TRP A 86 10.77 11.77 5.22
CA TRP A 86 11.66 11.73 4.07
C TRP A 86 10.89 11.74 2.76
N LEU A 87 11.36 12.55 1.81
CA LEU A 87 10.87 12.60 0.44
C LEU A 87 12.00 12.27 -0.54
N GLY A 88 11.90 11.12 -1.20
CA GLY A 88 12.92 10.64 -2.11
C GLY A 88 13.14 11.57 -3.30
N ALA A 89 14.40 11.73 -3.71
CA ALA A 89 14.78 12.63 -4.80
C ALA A 89 14.05 12.32 -6.12
N THR A 90 13.84 11.04 -6.44
CA THR A 90 13.08 10.62 -7.63
C THR A 90 11.60 11.00 -7.51
N PHE A 91 11.00 10.86 -6.33
CA PHE A 91 9.63 11.32 -6.10
C PHE A 91 9.56 12.83 -6.27
N ALA A 92 10.46 13.56 -5.61
CA ALA A 92 10.54 15.01 -5.67
C ALA A 92 10.64 15.52 -7.11
N GLN A 93 11.53 14.92 -7.91
CA GLN A 93 11.77 15.31 -9.30
C GLN A 93 10.56 15.04 -10.21
N ARG A 94 9.92 13.89 -10.09
CA ARG A 94 8.90 13.43 -11.05
C ARG A 94 7.49 13.88 -10.69
N PHE A 95 7.17 14.03 -9.40
CA PHE A 95 5.80 14.12 -8.93
C PHE A 95 5.42 15.43 -8.24
N THR A 96 6.35 16.17 -7.62
CA THR A 96 5.98 17.36 -6.83
C THR A 96 5.35 18.48 -7.65
N ASN A 97 5.76 18.64 -8.91
CA ASN A 97 5.18 19.64 -9.80
C ASN A 97 3.87 19.19 -10.48
N LYS A 98 3.41 17.96 -10.20
CA LYS A 98 2.18 17.42 -10.77
C LYS A 98 0.97 18.14 -10.20
N VAL A 99 0.06 18.51 -11.10
CA VAL A 99 -1.26 19.03 -10.78
C VAL A 99 -2.28 18.06 -11.37
N GLU A 100 -3.23 17.64 -10.55
CA GLU A 100 -4.29 16.73 -10.97
C GLU A 100 -5.65 17.40 -10.77
N ASP A 101 -6.56 17.24 -11.71
CA ASP A 101 -7.92 17.76 -11.57
C ASP A 101 -8.66 16.97 -10.48
N ASP A 102 -9.29 17.63 -9.52
CA ASP A 102 -10.10 16.96 -8.50
C ASP A 102 -11.48 16.60 -9.09
N ILE A 103 -11.50 15.51 -9.84
CA ILE A 103 -12.68 15.00 -10.55
C ILE A 103 -13.57 14.09 -9.68
N GLY A 104 -13.47 14.21 -8.35
CA GLY A 104 -14.32 13.49 -7.41
C GLY A 104 -13.67 12.26 -6.79
N GLY A 105 -14.32 11.76 -5.74
CA GLY A 105 -13.74 10.78 -4.84
C GLY A 105 -13.45 9.42 -5.48
N ALA A 106 -12.30 8.84 -5.16
CA ALA A 106 -11.86 7.52 -5.60
C ALA A 106 -12.08 6.47 -4.52
N SER A 107 -12.36 5.22 -4.93
CA SER A 107 -12.32 4.07 -4.03
C SER A 107 -11.10 3.22 -4.37
N LEU A 108 -10.09 3.21 -3.51
CA LEU A 108 -8.92 2.35 -3.70
C LEU A 108 -9.20 0.95 -3.17
N GLN A 109 -8.99 -0.06 -4.01
CA GLN A 109 -8.83 -1.45 -3.60
C GLN A 109 -7.42 -1.67 -3.04
N THR A 110 -7.34 -2.42 -1.94
CA THR A 110 -6.06 -2.85 -1.36
C THR A 110 -5.81 -4.32 -1.67
N TYR A 111 -4.61 -4.63 -2.14
CA TYR A 111 -4.14 -5.99 -2.41
C TYR A 111 -2.89 -6.29 -1.58
N VAL A 112 -2.83 -7.48 -0.97
CA VAL A 112 -1.63 -7.89 -0.21
C VAL A 112 -0.86 -8.92 -1.02
N LEU A 113 0.44 -8.67 -1.23
CA LEU A 113 1.31 -9.62 -1.93
C LEU A 113 1.60 -10.84 -1.06
N SER A 114 1.18 -12.02 -1.49
CA SER A 114 1.52 -13.29 -0.83
C SER A 114 2.98 -13.73 -1.04
N THR A 115 3.61 -13.25 -2.12
CA THR A 115 4.98 -13.60 -2.52
C THR A 115 5.67 -12.38 -3.13
N ALA A 116 7.00 -12.37 -3.14
CA ALA A 116 7.75 -11.25 -3.70
C ALA A 116 7.47 -11.10 -5.21
N SER A 117 7.06 -9.91 -5.64
CA SER A 117 6.58 -9.64 -7.00
C SER A 117 7.22 -8.38 -7.60
N SER A 118 7.51 -8.41 -8.89
CA SER A 118 7.94 -7.24 -9.67
C SER A 118 6.75 -6.34 -10.03
N ASP A 119 7.03 -5.12 -10.48
CA ASP A 119 5.97 -4.21 -10.93
C ASP A 119 5.18 -4.81 -12.09
N LYS A 120 5.86 -5.43 -13.08
CA LYS A 120 5.18 -6.00 -14.24
C LYS A 120 4.22 -7.12 -13.87
N GLU A 121 4.60 -8.00 -12.94
CA GLU A 121 3.70 -9.06 -12.46
C GLU A 121 2.51 -8.49 -11.68
N ILE A 122 2.73 -7.44 -10.89
CA ILE A 122 1.66 -6.77 -10.14
C ILE A 122 0.70 -6.11 -11.12
N LEU A 123 1.20 -5.31 -12.06
CA LEU A 123 0.41 -4.63 -13.09
C LEU A 123 -0.38 -5.61 -13.95
N ALA A 124 0.24 -6.72 -14.36
CA ALA A 124 -0.45 -7.78 -15.11
C ALA A 124 -1.63 -8.40 -14.33
N ARG A 125 -1.55 -8.46 -12.99
CA ARG A 125 -2.64 -8.95 -12.13
C ARG A 125 -3.72 -7.89 -11.90
N LEU A 126 -3.32 -6.63 -11.72
CA LEU A 126 -4.26 -5.51 -11.51
C LEU A 126 -5.05 -5.16 -12.78
N GLY A 127 -4.51 -5.43 -13.96
CA GLY A 127 -5.19 -5.19 -15.23
C GLY A 127 -5.44 -3.70 -15.48
N ALA A 128 -6.61 -3.34 -16.00
CA ALA A 128 -6.90 -1.97 -16.43
C ALA A 128 -7.01 -0.96 -15.28
N SER A 129 -7.29 -1.39 -14.04
CA SER A 129 -7.53 -0.50 -12.91
C SER A 129 -6.29 -0.21 -12.05
N HIS A 130 -5.10 -0.57 -12.55
CA HIS A 130 -3.82 -0.48 -11.82
C HIS A 130 -3.44 0.94 -11.38
N GLU A 131 -3.92 1.96 -12.08
CA GLU A 131 -3.50 3.34 -11.86
C GLU A 131 -4.20 3.99 -10.67
N SER A 132 -3.39 4.58 -9.81
CA SER A 132 -3.77 5.51 -8.75
C SER A 132 -3.30 6.92 -9.09
N ARG A 133 -3.74 7.88 -8.27
CA ARG A 133 -3.38 9.29 -8.36
C ARG A 133 -2.62 9.77 -7.14
N LEU A 134 -1.86 10.87 -7.25
CA LEU A 134 -1.22 11.47 -6.08
C LEU A 134 -2.23 11.94 -5.03
N ALA A 135 -3.42 12.39 -5.48
CA ALA A 135 -4.53 12.68 -4.58
C ALA A 135 -4.96 11.45 -3.75
N ASP A 136 -4.88 10.25 -4.33
CA ASP A 136 -5.21 9.00 -3.63
C ASP A 136 -4.15 8.64 -2.60
N VAL A 137 -2.87 8.77 -2.98
CA VAL A 137 -1.74 8.57 -2.06
C VAL A 137 -1.89 9.50 -0.86
N TRP A 138 -2.14 10.78 -1.12
CA TRP A 138 -2.33 11.78 -0.07
C TRP A 138 -3.54 11.44 0.82
N CYS A 139 -4.68 11.07 0.24
CA CYS A 139 -5.84 10.62 1.01
C CYS A 139 -5.54 9.42 1.90
N ALA A 140 -4.78 8.43 1.41
CA ALA A 140 -4.40 7.28 2.22
C ALA A 140 -3.53 7.72 3.41
N LEU A 141 -2.58 8.63 3.18
CA LEU A 141 -1.71 9.18 4.22
C LEU A 141 -2.48 10.01 5.26
N THR A 142 -3.46 10.84 4.86
CA THR A 142 -4.24 11.65 5.80
C THR A 142 -5.16 10.83 6.71
N ARG A 143 -5.45 9.57 6.34
CA ARG A 143 -6.15 8.63 7.23
C ARG A 143 -5.25 8.04 8.32
N GLN A 144 -3.93 8.07 8.11
CA GLN A 144 -2.93 7.60 9.08
C GLN A 144 -1.79 8.60 9.21
N PRO A 145 -2.08 9.88 9.55
CA PRO A 145 -1.10 10.96 9.44
C PRO A 145 0.08 10.81 10.39
N ASN A 146 -0.08 10.00 11.45
CA ASN A 146 0.91 9.73 12.47
C ASN A 146 1.30 8.25 12.55
N GLY A 147 1.11 7.49 11.47
CA GLY A 147 1.43 6.05 11.45
C GLY A 147 0.55 5.22 12.39
N ASN A 148 -0.65 5.72 12.71
CA ASN A 148 -1.65 4.96 13.45
C ASN A 148 -2.21 3.80 12.60
N SER A 149 -2.95 2.89 13.23
CA SER A 149 -3.61 1.77 12.55
C SER A 149 -4.55 2.27 11.44
N GLY A 150 -4.61 1.54 10.32
CA GLY A 150 -5.47 1.83 9.17
C GLY A 150 -5.14 1.01 7.92
N PRO A 151 -5.58 1.45 6.73
CA PRO A 151 -5.39 0.73 5.47
C PRO A 151 -3.94 0.63 4.98
N LEU A 152 -3.07 1.58 5.29
CA LEU A 152 -1.63 1.51 5.05
C LEU A 152 -0.96 0.63 6.10
N GLU A 153 0.01 -0.15 5.66
CA GLU A 153 0.92 -0.89 6.51
C GLU A 153 1.90 0.05 7.21
N ILE A 154 2.13 -0.20 8.50
CA ILE A 154 2.94 0.67 9.38
C ILE A 154 4.12 -0.09 10.02
N ASN A 155 4.27 -1.38 9.76
CA ASN A 155 5.35 -2.22 10.29
C ASN A 155 6.62 -2.23 9.42
N ALA A 156 7.00 -1.08 8.88
CA ALA A 156 8.15 -0.91 7.97
C ALA A 156 8.08 -1.78 6.70
N LYS A 157 6.88 -2.12 6.25
CA LYS A 157 6.65 -2.72 4.92
C LYS A 157 6.18 -1.65 3.92
N PRO A 158 6.57 -1.76 2.63
CA PRO A 158 6.11 -0.83 1.62
C PRO A 158 4.61 -0.91 1.37
N ASN A 159 4.02 0.26 1.12
CA ASN A 159 2.71 0.43 0.50
C ASN A 159 2.92 1.04 -0.89
N VAL A 160 2.48 0.37 -1.94
CA VAL A 160 2.81 0.72 -3.32
C VAL A 160 1.58 1.22 -4.07
N PHE A 161 1.76 2.31 -4.80
CA PHE A 161 0.79 2.92 -5.70
C PHE A 161 1.44 3.08 -7.07
N TYR A 162 0.69 2.82 -8.15
CA TYR A 162 1.17 3.10 -9.50
C TYR A 162 0.59 4.40 -10.00
N VAL A 163 1.44 5.41 -10.22
CA VAL A 163 1.03 6.77 -10.54
C VAL A 163 1.77 7.27 -11.77
N ARG A 164 1.05 7.92 -12.69
CA ARG A 164 1.67 8.58 -13.85
C ARG A 164 2.27 9.92 -13.43
N ASP A 165 3.50 10.19 -13.87
CA ASP A 165 4.16 11.47 -13.63
C ASP A 165 3.65 12.58 -14.59
N LEU A 166 4.39 13.68 -14.70
CA LEU A 166 4.09 14.79 -15.59
C LEU A 166 4.27 14.46 -17.08
N ALA A 167 5.17 13.53 -17.42
CA ALA A 167 5.39 13.05 -18.78
C ALA A 167 4.36 11.98 -19.18
N GLY A 168 3.51 11.56 -18.24
CA GLY A 168 2.56 10.47 -18.43
C GLY A 168 3.19 9.09 -18.24
N GLU A 169 4.45 9.01 -17.78
CA GLU A 169 5.14 7.75 -17.53
C GLU A 169 4.69 7.16 -16.19
N LEU A 170 4.40 5.86 -16.19
CA LEU A 170 3.98 5.16 -14.98
C LEU A 170 5.19 4.91 -14.07
N GLY A 171 5.06 5.26 -12.79
CA GLY A 171 6.04 4.96 -11.75
C GLY A 171 5.39 4.24 -10.57
N ALA A 172 6.20 3.47 -9.85
CA ALA A 172 5.84 2.95 -8.54
C ALA A 172 6.18 4.02 -7.49
N VAL A 173 5.16 4.50 -6.77
CA VAL A 173 5.29 5.34 -5.59
C VAL A 173 5.13 4.45 -4.37
N ASP A 174 6.16 4.37 -3.56
CA ASP A 174 6.16 3.59 -2.33
C ASP A 174 6.14 4.50 -1.10
N VAL A 175 5.30 4.16 -0.13
CA VAL A 175 5.25 4.84 1.16
C VAL A 175 5.46 3.84 2.30
N LEU A 176 6.33 4.20 3.22
CA LEU A 176 6.75 3.36 4.35
C LEU A 176 6.70 4.17 5.63
N TRP A 177 6.22 3.57 6.72
CA TRP A 177 6.29 4.21 8.03
C TRP A 177 7.67 3.98 8.66
N GLY A 178 8.45 5.06 8.81
CA GLY A 178 9.82 5.03 9.37
C GLY A 178 9.87 5.21 10.89
N GLY A 179 8.72 5.24 11.59
CA GLY A 179 8.62 5.40 13.04
C GLY A 179 8.35 6.82 13.52
N VAL A 180 8.95 7.83 12.86
CA VAL A 180 8.72 9.26 13.16
C VAL A 180 7.88 9.99 12.12
N GLY A 181 7.76 9.40 10.92
CA GLY A 181 7.02 9.92 9.79
C GLY A 181 6.95 8.90 8.66
N TRP A 182 6.20 9.26 7.62
CA TRP A 182 6.17 8.55 6.35
C TRP A 182 7.41 8.90 5.53
N GLU A 183 8.02 7.88 4.98
CA GLU A 183 9.07 7.95 3.97
C GLU A 183 8.42 7.67 2.62
N ILE A 184 8.64 8.56 1.66
CA ILE A 184 7.95 8.51 0.36
C ILE A 184 9.00 8.42 -0.74
N GLY A 185 9.05 7.26 -1.38
CA GLY A 185 9.92 6.95 -2.52
C GLY A 185 9.17 6.98 -3.85
N ALA A 186 9.95 6.95 -4.92
CA ALA A 186 9.43 6.58 -6.23
C ALA A 186 10.51 5.91 -7.08
N SER A 187 10.09 4.98 -7.92
CA SER A 187 10.95 4.32 -8.91
C SER A 187 10.21 4.14 -10.25
N PRO A 188 10.93 4.04 -11.37
CA PRO A 188 10.35 3.57 -12.62
C PRO A 188 9.79 2.16 -12.47
N VAL A 189 8.69 1.85 -13.18
CA VAL A 189 8.17 0.49 -13.28
C VAL A 189 9.25 -0.43 -13.83
N SER A 190 9.58 -1.49 -13.10
CA SER A 190 10.70 -2.36 -13.44
C SER A 190 10.47 -3.82 -13.00
N ASP A 191 11.35 -4.71 -13.46
CA ASP A 191 11.36 -6.11 -13.02
C ASP A 191 12.12 -6.30 -11.70
N LYS A 192 12.97 -5.34 -11.32
CA LYS A 192 13.88 -5.39 -10.17
C LYS A 192 14.18 -3.98 -9.62
N PRO A 193 14.25 -3.79 -8.29
CA PRO A 193 14.04 -4.81 -7.25
C PRO A 193 12.57 -5.26 -7.16
N ARG A 194 12.32 -6.42 -6.55
CA ARG A 194 10.97 -6.96 -6.37
C ARG A 194 10.43 -6.51 -5.02
N TRP A 195 9.15 -6.19 -4.96
CA TRP A 195 8.44 -5.90 -3.71
C TRP A 195 8.32 -7.17 -2.87
N PRO A 196 8.61 -7.13 -1.56
CA PRO A 196 8.58 -8.30 -0.71
C PRO A 196 7.15 -8.79 -0.42
N ALA A 197 7.05 -10.01 0.12
CA ALA A 197 5.77 -10.53 0.61
C ALA A 197 5.24 -9.67 1.77
N GLY A 198 3.93 -9.43 1.75
CA GLY A 198 3.21 -8.55 2.68
C GLY A 198 3.22 -7.08 2.30
N THR A 199 3.86 -6.68 1.19
CA THR A 199 3.62 -5.35 0.60
C THR A 199 2.14 -5.19 0.28
N ARG A 200 1.59 -4.02 0.63
CA ARG A 200 0.23 -3.62 0.22
C ARG A 200 0.31 -2.85 -1.07
N VAL A 201 -0.54 -3.17 -2.03
CA VAL A 201 -0.66 -2.48 -3.32
C VAL A 201 -2.05 -1.86 -3.41
N PHE A 202 -2.11 -0.61 -3.85
CA PHE A 202 -3.34 0.16 -3.96
C PHE A 202 -3.65 0.48 -5.43
N SER A 203 -4.93 0.30 -5.78
CA SER A 203 -5.43 0.36 -7.17
C SER A 203 -6.83 0.93 -7.17
N ARG A 204 -7.27 1.62 -8.23
CA ARG A 204 -8.67 2.10 -8.34
C ARG A 204 -9.64 1.01 -8.78
#